data_AF-A0A9W7BDA4-F1
#
_entry.id   AF-A0A9W7BDA4-F1
#
_cell.length_a   1.000
_cell.length_b   1.000
_cell.length_c   1.000
_cell.angle_alpha   90.00
_cell.angle_beta   90.00
_cell.angle_gamma   90.00
#
_symmetry.space_group_name_H-M   'P 1'
#
loop_
_entity.id
_entity.type
_entity.pdbx_description
1 polymer ?
#
loop_
_entity_poly.entity_id
_entity_poly.type
_entity_poly.pdbx_seq_one_letter_code
_entity_poly.pdbx_strand_id
1 'polypeptide(L)'
;MNFFMDGTISYMKMWHGVELQQSDVTELYAPYNIAHHFWDFRGTCSEGDGQYSDEEGLPACKIAAAGNKPNGRRTGVEKCAAGRYSIGANDGCETCSPGQFSDEDGASSCKTSPPGYYPNDDRTNVTKCEVGKFSHAGSTVCTRCSEEGQYTGKEGSESCKPAPPGYRPYGNNTGIAKCEIGKYSLGGKNNCTRCAGEGLYADEEGLSACKYAPPGFKPNSDRTNIVQCEPQTFSFGEKMRV
;
A
#
# COMPACT_ATOMS: atom_id res chain seq x y z
N MET A 1 34.80 -58.02 -26.60
CA MET A 1 33.53 -58.49 -27.19
C MET A 1 32.64 -57.27 -27.34
N ASN A 2 32.43 -56.84 -28.59
CA ASN A 2 31.45 -55.81 -28.93
C ASN A 2 30.07 -56.45 -28.88
N PHE A 3 29.12 -55.87 -28.14
CA PHE A 3 27.71 -56.07 -28.42
C PHE A 3 27.02 -54.71 -28.51
N PHE A 4 26.40 -54.53 -29.66
CA PHE A 4 25.70 -53.34 -30.11
C PHE A 4 24.45 -53.08 -29.27
N MET A 5 24.14 -51.79 -29.18
CA MET A 5 22.88 -51.27 -28.65
C MET A 5 21.70 -51.70 -29.52
N ASP A 6 20.75 -52.37 -28.91
CA ASP A 6 19.35 -52.51 -29.33
C ASP A 6 18.56 -52.07 -28.11
N GLY A 7 17.99 -50.87 -28.14
CA GLY A 7 16.63 -50.52 -27.73
C GLY A 7 16.00 -51.01 -26.42
N THR A 8 16.64 -51.83 -25.60
CA THR A 8 16.06 -52.41 -24.39
C THR A 8 16.80 -51.89 -23.18
N ILE A 9 16.05 -51.10 -22.43
CA ILE A 9 16.31 -50.64 -21.08
C ILE A 9 17.01 -51.74 -20.26
N SER A 10 18.30 -51.58 -20.00
CA SER A 10 18.97 -52.28 -18.89
C SER A 10 18.59 -51.57 -17.60
N TYR A 11 17.42 -51.89 -17.04
CA TYR A 11 17.16 -51.64 -15.62
C TYR A 11 17.17 -52.98 -14.90
N MET A 12 18.37 -53.38 -14.46
CA MET A 12 18.49 -54.29 -13.33
C MET A 12 18.09 -53.48 -12.07
N LYS A 13 16.79 -53.39 -11.77
CA LYS A 13 16.29 -52.86 -10.50
C LYS A 13 15.94 -54.03 -9.60
N MET A 14 16.89 -54.41 -8.74
CA MET A 14 16.64 -55.34 -7.64
C MET A 14 15.75 -54.64 -6.60
N TRP A 15 14.52 -55.11 -6.42
CA TRP A 15 13.71 -54.84 -5.23
C TRP A 15 13.75 -56.10 -4.36
N HIS A 16 14.29 -56.00 -3.14
CA HIS A 16 14.37 -57.11 -2.18
C HIS A 16 15.01 -58.42 -2.73
N GLY A 17 16.01 -58.31 -3.61
CA GLY A 17 16.81 -59.47 -4.04
C GLY A 17 16.12 -60.45 -5.00
N VAL A 18 14.99 -60.07 -5.61
CA VAL A 18 14.31 -60.88 -6.63
C VAL A 18 14.49 -60.24 -8.01
N GLU A 19 14.89 -61.05 -8.98
CA GLU A 19 15.02 -60.68 -10.39
C GLU A 19 13.63 -60.78 -11.05
N LEU A 20 13.06 -59.66 -11.46
CA LEU A 20 11.73 -59.60 -12.08
C LEU A 20 11.83 -59.81 -13.59
N GLN A 21 10.94 -60.62 -14.16
CA GLN A 21 10.84 -60.83 -15.60
C GLN A 21 10.05 -59.69 -16.27
N GLN A 22 10.22 -59.54 -17.58
CA GLN A 22 9.56 -58.51 -18.39
C GLN A 22 8.03 -58.50 -18.20
N SER A 23 7.41 -59.65 -18.00
CA SER A 23 5.97 -59.81 -17.72
C SER A 23 5.56 -59.15 -16.41
N ASP A 24 6.38 -59.31 -15.37
CA ASP A 24 6.07 -58.89 -14.01
C ASP A 24 6.09 -57.35 -13.90
N VAL A 25 7.03 -56.73 -14.62
CA VAL A 25 7.10 -55.27 -14.76
C VAL A 25 5.91 -54.75 -15.56
N THR A 26 5.49 -55.47 -16.60
CA THR A 26 4.36 -55.05 -17.44
C THR A 26 3.05 -55.08 -16.66
N GLU A 27 2.89 -56.03 -15.75
CA GLU A 27 1.69 -56.17 -14.90
C GLU A 27 1.65 -55.15 -13.75
N LEU A 28 2.80 -54.85 -13.13
CA LEU A 28 2.92 -53.84 -12.08
C LEU A 28 2.57 -52.41 -12.53
N TYR A 29 2.80 -52.09 -13.81
CA TYR A 29 2.59 -50.76 -14.38
C TYR A 29 1.38 -50.67 -15.33
N ALA A 30 0.67 -51.78 -15.58
CA ALA A 30 -0.54 -51.84 -16.40
C ALA A 30 -1.62 -50.81 -16.04
N PRO A 31 -1.92 -50.47 -14.77
CA PRO A 31 -2.95 -49.49 -14.44
C PRO A 31 -2.53 -48.02 -14.65
N TYR A 32 -1.25 -47.74 -14.96
CA TYR A 32 -0.75 -46.40 -15.29
C TYR A 32 -0.54 -46.18 -16.80
N ASN A 33 -0.96 -47.14 -17.63
CA ASN A 33 -0.78 -47.13 -19.07
C ASN A 33 -1.90 -46.33 -19.78
N ILE A 34 -1.90 -45.02 -19.57
CA ILE A 34 -2.60 -44.04 -20.42
C ILE A 34 -1.66 -43.61 -21.55
N ALA A 35 -2.20 -43.52 -22.77
CA ALA A 35 -1.52 -43.47 -24.07
C ALA A 35 -0.60 -42.24 -24.35
N HIS A 36 -0.05 -41.59 -23.33
CA HIS A 36 0.86 -40.45 -23.48
C HIS A 36 2.24 -40.62 -22.85
N HIS A 37 2.56 -41.76 -22.22
CA HIS A 37 3.94 -42.04 -21.80
C HIS A 37 4.76 -42.68 -22.93
N PHE A 38 4.94 -41.92 -24.01
CA PHE A 38 6.11 -42.10 -24.88
C PHE A 38 7.32 -41.72 -24.02
N TRP A 39 8.18 -42.70 -23.68
CA TRP A 39 9.44 -42.44 -22.99
C TRP A 39 10.42 -41.77 -23.95
N ASP A 40 10.14 -40.53 -24.35
CA ASP A 40 11.17 -39.71 -24.96
C ASP A 40 12.14 -39.30 -23.85
N PHE A 41 13.26 -40.01 -23.73
CA PHE A 41 14.40 -39.55 -22.94
C PHE A 41 15.05 -38.29 -23.56
N ARG A 42 14.48 -37.70 -24.63
CA ARG A 42 14.84 -36.41 -25.19
C ARG A 42 13.83 -35.31 -24.83
N GLY A 43 13.44 -35.24 -23.57
CA GLY A 43 12.75 -34.05 -23.07
C GLY A 43 13.68 -32.83 -23.15
N THR A 44 13.29 -31.79 -23.89
CA THR A 44 14.00 -30.50 -23.81
C THR A 44 13.45 -29.71 -22.62
N CYS A 45 14.27 -28.88 -21.99
CA CYS A 45 13.80 -27.99 -20.92
C CYS A 45 12.84 -26.91 -21.41
N SER A 46 12.37 -26.98 -22.65
CA SER A 46 11.43 -26.04 -23.27
C SER A 46 9.96 -26.39 -22.99
N GLU A 47 9.68 -27.56 -22.43
CA GLU A 47 8.32 -28.08 -22.27
C GLU A 47 7.69 -27.78 -20.91
N GLY A 48 8.49 -27.49 -19.88
CA GLY A 48 7.98 -27.18 -18.55
C GLY A 48 8.21 -25.73 -18.12
N ASP A 49 7.23 -25.13 -17.45
CA ASP A 49 7.31 -23.76 -16.96
C ASP A 49 8.50 -23.56 -16.00
N GLY A 50 9.28 -22.52 -16.25
CA GLY A 50 10.45 -22.17 -15.44
C GLY A 50 11.63 -23.12 -15.59
N GLN A 51 11.60 -24.10 -16.49
CA GLN A 51 12.68 -25.08 -16.67
C GLN A 51 13.83 -24.53 -17.52
N TYR A 52 15.07 -24.86 -17.15
CA TYR A 52 16.28 -24.48 -17.88
C TYR A 52 17.42 -25.50 -17.70
N SER A 53 18.44 -25.41 -18.54
CA SER A 53 19.70 -26.18 -18.41
C SER A 53 20.88 -25.31 -18.81
N ASP A 54 21.73 -25.00 -17.85
CA ASP A 54 22.93 -24.15 -17.98
C ASP A 54 24.23 -24.95 -18.08
N GLU A 55 24.17 -26.28 -17.94
CA GLU A 55 25.32 -27.18 -17.95
C GLU A 55 25.06 -28.41 -18.83
N GLU A 56 26.11 -28.90 -19.50
CA GLU A 56 26.03 -30.12 -20.30
C GLU A 56 25.92 -31.37 -19.40
N GLY A 57 25.07 -32.33 -19.81
CA GLY A 57 24.96 -33.63 -19.13
C GLY A 57 24.10 -33.62 -17.85
N LEU A 58 23.32 -32.57 -17.59
CA LEU A 58 22.37 -32.58 -16.47
C LEU A 58 21.33 -33.71 -16.65
N PRO A 59 21.08 -34.54 -15.61
CA PRO A 59 20.13 -35.64 -15.68
C PRO A 59 18.66 -35.18 -15.66
N ALA A 60 18.41 -33.91 -15.35
CA ALA A 60 17.09 -33.28 -15.35
C ALA A 60 17.23 -31.75 -15.49
N CYS A 61 16.18 -31.09 -15.96
CA CYS A 61 16.14 -29.62 -16.02
C CYS A 61 16.15 -28.99 -14.63
N LYS A 62 16.89 -27.89 -14.48
CA LYS A 62 16.80 -27.01 -13.30
C LYS A 62 15.52 -26.18 -13.40
N ILE A 63 15.00 -25.74 -12.26
CA ILE A 63 13.82 -24.86 -12.17
C ILE A 63 14.27 -23.48 -11.70
N ALA A 64 13.81 -22.44 -12.39
CA ALA A 64 14.08 -21.05 -12.01
C ALA A 64 13.53 -20.79 -10.60
N ALA A 65 14.40 -20.36 -9.70
CA ALA A 65 14.03 -19.98 -8.34
C ALA A 65 13.22 -18.68 -8.34
N ALA A 66 12.54 -18.41 -7.22
CA ALA A 66 11.83 -17.16 -7.02
C ALA A 66 12.71 -15.93 -7.32
N GLY A 67 12.10 -14.90 -7.90
CA GLY A 67 12.79 -13.72 -8.42
C GLY A 67 13.39 -13.89 -9.80
N ASN A 68 13.40 -15.10 -10.37
CA ASN A 68 14.02 -15.36 -11.67
C ASN A 68 13.06 -16.03 -12.63
N LYS A 69 13.38 -15.90 -13.92
CA LYS A 69 12.79 -16.64 -15.03
C LYS A 69 13.89 -17.24 -15.91
N PRO A 70 13.65 -18.32 -16.66
CA PRO A 70 14.57 -18.75 -17.71
C PRO A 70 14.85 -17.62 -18.72
N ASN A 71 16.07 -17.56 -19.23
CA ASN A 71 16.38 -16.71 -20.38
C ASN A 71 15.70 -17.24 -21.65
N GLY A 72 15.65 -16.44 -22.72
CA GLY A 72 14.94 -16.82 -23.96
C GLY A 72 15.44 -18.12 -24.63
N ARG A 73 16.67 -18.56 -24.33
CA ARG A 73 17.24 -19.83 -24.81
C ARG A 73 17.13 -20.96 -23.80
N ARG A 74 16.59 -20.70 -22.60
CA ARG A 74 16.53 -21.61 -21.44
C ARG A 74 17.88 -22.24 -21.08
N THR A 75 18.95 -21.47 -21.28
CA THR A 75 20.35 -21.87 -20.99
C THR A 75 20.87 -21.25 -19.68
N GLY A 76 19.97 -20.72 -18.87
CA GLY A 76 20.27 -19.96 -17.67
C GLY A 76 19.05 -19.16 -17.24
N VAL A 77 19.23 -18.30 -16.24
CA VAL A 77 18.16 -17.51 -15.64
C VAL A 77 18.44 -16.01 -15.73
N GLU A 78 17.37 -15.24 -15.80
CA GLU A 78 17.34 -13.78 -15.75
C GLU A 78 16.52 -13.35 -14.53
N LYS A 79 16.99 -12.32 -13.85
CA LYS A 79 16.23 -11.70 -12.76
C LYS A 79 14.99 -11.01 -13.31
N CYS A 80 13.90 -11.07 -12.55
CA CYS A 80 12.76 -10.21 -12.79
C CYS A 80 13.15 -8.75 -12.56
N ALA A 81 12.98 -7.90 -13.56
CA ALA A 81 13.24 -6.47 -13.41
C ALA A 81 12.37 -5.86 -12.29
N ALA A 82 12.83 -4.74 -11.71
CA ALA A 82 12.02 -3.92 -10.82
C ALA A 82 10.59 -3.68 -11.36
N GLY A 83 9.62 -3.58 -10.46
CA GLY A 83 8.18 -3.56 -10.78
C GLY A 83 7.57 -4.91 -11.13
N ARG A 84 8.38 -5.98 -11.17
CA ARG A 84 7.94 -7.36 -11.40
C ARG A 84 8.48 -8.31 -10.34
N TYR A 85 7.84 -9.47 -10.24
CA TYR A 85 8.23 -10.55 -9.34
C TYR A 85 8.00 -11.93 -9.98
N SER A 86 8.58 -12.96 -9.40
CA SER A 86 8.29 -14.37 -9.75
C SER A 86 8.37 -15.22 -8.50
N ILE A 87 7.40 -16.10 -8.29
CA ILE A 87 7.45 -17.10 -7.21
C ILE A 87 8.36 -18.30 -7.57
N GLY A 88 8.96 -18.30 -8.75
CA GLY A 88 9.74 -19.41 -9.31
C GLY A 88 8.86 -20.37 -10.10
N ALA A 89 9.49 -21.33 -10.78
CA ALA A 89 8.82 -22.32 -11.63
C ALA A 89 7.88 -21.71 -12.69
N ASN A 90 8.25 -20.54 -13.21
CA ASN A 90 7.49 -19.81 -14.23
C ASN A 90 8.46 -19.27 -15.31
N ASP A 91 7.97 -19.21 -16.54
CA ASP A 91 8.68 -18.65 -17.69
C ASP A 91 8.75 -17.12 -17.69
N GLY A 92 7.88 -16.49 -16.91
CA GLY A 92 7.70 -15.06 -16.88
C GLY A 92 7.86 -14.45 -15.49
N CYS A 93 7.91 -13.13 -15.49
CA CYS A 93 7.80 -12.31 -14.30
C CYS A 93 6.46 -11.58 -14.32
N GLU A 94 5.69 -11.75 -13.25
CA GLU A 94 4.42 -11.09 -13.04
C GLU A 94 4.64 -9.62 -12.63
N THR A 95 3.76 -8.74 -13.08
CA THR A 95 3.82 -7.33 -12.69
C THR A 95 3.21 -7.16 -11.30
N CYS A 96 3.79 -6.28 -10.48
CA CYS A 96 3.22 -5.97 -9.17
C CYS A 96 1.77 -5.48 -9.30
N SER A 97 0.91 -5.98 -8.40
CA SER A 97 -0.48 -5.54 -8.34
C SER A 97 -0.58 -4.05 -8.00
N PRO A 98 -1.68 -3.35 -8.36
CA PRO A 98 -1.89 -1.96 -7.97
C PRO A 98 -1.74 -1.79 -6.46
N GLY A 99 -1.01 -0.75 -6.04
CA GLY A 99 -0.68 -0.52 -4.62
C GLY A 99 0.56 -1.26 -4.12
N GLN A 100 1.16 -2.11 -4.95
CA GLN A 100 2.41 -2.80 -4.65
C GLN A 100 3.53 -2.34 -5.59
N PHE A 101 4.77 -2.58 -5.19
CA PHE A 101 5.97 -2.20 -5.95
C PHE A 101 7.10 -3.20 -5.69
N SER A 102 8.08 -3.24 -6.60
CA SER A 102 9.37 -3.87 -6.38
C SER A 102 10.45 -2.91 -6.84
N ASP A 103 11.30 -2.48 -5.92
CA ASP A 103 12.39 -1.53 -6.12
C ASP A 103 13.71 -2.19 -6.53
N GLU A 104 13.76 -3.52 -6.54
CA GLU A 104 14.97 -4.29 -6.84
C GLU A 104 14.69 -5.37 -7.89
N ASP A 105 15.72 -5.66 -8.69
CA ASP A 105 15.70 -6.82 -9.59
C ASP A 105 15.81 -8.11 -8.79
N GLY A 106 15.06 -9.14 -9.20
CA GLY A 106 15.09 -10.45 -8.59
C GLY A 106 14.09 -10.62 -7.46
N ALA A 107 13.02 -9.82 -7.41
CA ALA A 107 12.03 -9.90 -6.35
C ALA A 107 11.18 -11.18 -6.43
N SER A 108 11.10 -11.90 -5.32
CA SER A 108 10.23 -13.07 -5.18
C SER A 108 8.77 -12.71 -4.87
N SER A 109 8.53 -11.46 -4.47
CA SER A 109 7.21 -10.89 -4.19
C SER A 109 7.28 -9.37 -4.28
N CYS A 110 6.12 -8.73 -4.45
CA CYS A 110 6.03 -7.27 -4.40
C CYS A 110 5.78 -6.76 -2.99
N LYS A 111 6.36 -5.61 -2.66
CA LYS A 111 6.17 -4.87 -1.42
C LYS A 111 4.90 -4.03 -1.52
N THR A 112 4.06 -4.02 -0.49
CA THR A 112 2.91 -3.09 -0.42
C THR A 112 3.41 -1.66 -0.16
N SER A 113 2.84 -0.66 -0.82
CA SER A 113 3.20 0.74 -0.54
C SER A 113 2.89 1.07 0.93
N PRO A 114 3.82 1.72 1.65
CA PRO A 114 3.56 2.12 3.02
C PRO A 114 2.49 3.23 3.08
N PRO A 115 1.79 3.39 4.21
CA PRO A 115 0.88 4.52 4.42
C PRO A 115 1.55 5.86 4.17
N GLY A 116 0.82 6.79 3.52
CA GLY A 116 1.35 8.07 3.06
C GLY A 116 2.11 8.01 1.73
N TYR A 117 2.22 6.83 1.11
CA TYR A 117 2.86 6.65 -0.18
C TYR A 117 1.95 5.89 -1.15
N TYR A 118 2.23 6.04 -2.43
CA TYR A 118 1.62 5.27 -3.51
C TYR A 118 2.69 4.89 -4.55
N PRO A 119 2.60 3.72 -5.21
CA PRO A 119 3.57 3.32 -6.20
C PRO A 119 3.48 4.17 -7.48
N ASN A 120 4.62 4.43 -8.13
CA ASN A 120 4.67 5.03 -9.46
C ASN A 120 4.05 4.09 -10.51
N ASP A 121 3.84 4.57 -11.74
CA ASP A 121 3.17 3.80 -12.79
C ASP A 121 3.91 2.50 -13.15
N ASP A 122 5.25 2.55 -13.16
CA ASP A 122 6.11 1.39 -13.43
C ASP A 122 6.26 0.43 -12.25
N ARG A 123 5.67 0.74 -11.09
CA ARG A 123 5.75 -0.06 -9.84
C ARG A 123 7.18 -0.31 -9.34
N THR A 124 8.11 0.55 -9.71
CA THR A 124 9.53 0.46 -9.33
C THR A 124 9.87 1.29 -8.09
N ASN A 125 9.02 2.24 -7.73
CA ASN A 125 9.25 3.11 -6.58
C ASN A 125 7.93 3.61 -6.01
N VAL A 126 7.99 4.28 -4.86
CA VAL A 126 6.86 4.91 -4.20
C VAL A 126 7.03 6.43 -4.12
N THR A 127 5.93 7.15 -4.33
CA THR A 127 5.84 8.60 -4.25
C THR A 127 5.09 8.99 -2.98
N LYS A 128 5.57 10.02 -2.28
CA LYS A 128 4.90 10.57 -1.10
C LYS A 128 3.63 11.30 -1.47
N CYS A 129 2.61 11.21 -0.62
CA CYS A 129 1.48 12.10 -0.70
C CYS A 129 1.87 13.53 -0.35
N GLU A 130 1.47 14.48 -1.20
CA GLU A 130 1.60 15.91 -0.93
C GLU A 130 0.78 16.32 0.31
N VAL A 131 1.11 17.48 0.87
CA VAL A 131 0.32 18.12 1.93
C VAL A 131 -1.16 18.28 1.53
N GLY A 132 -2.06 18.16 2.50
CA GLY A 132 -3.50 18.13 2.27
C GLY A 132 -4.04 16.82 1.68
N LYS A 133 -3.18 15.84 1.39
CA LYS A 133 -3.55 14.49 0.96
C LYS A 133 -2.94 13.42 1.87
N PHE A 134 -3.57 12.25 1.86
CA PHE A 134 -3.15 11.08 2.62
C PHE A 134 -3.34 9.80 1.82
N SER A 135 -2.71 8.71 2.25
CA SER A 135 -2.98 7.38 1.71
C SER A 135 -2.83 6.29 2.76
N HIS A 136 -3.66 5.25 2.65
CA HIS A 136 -3.48 4.04 3.44
C HIS A 136 -2.44 3.12 2.77
N ALA A 137 -1.95 2.11 3.50
CA ALA A 137 -1.09 1.08 2.93
C ALA A 137 -1.75 0.45 1.68
N GLY A 138 -0.99 0.32 0.61
CA GLY A 138 -1.47 -0.27 -0.65
C GLY A 138 -2.38 0.63 -1.48
N SER A 139 -2.49 1.92 -1.16
CA SER A 139 -3.23 2.85 -2.02
C SER A 139 -2.47 3.11 -3.32
N THR A 140 -3.20 3.20 -4.42
CA THR A 140 -2.66 3.55 -5.74
C THR A 140 -2.55 5.06 -5.97
N VAL A 141 -3.20 5.85 -5.12
CA VAL A 141 -3.29 7.30 -5.23
C VAL A 141 -3.46 7.92 -3.84
N CYS A 142 -3.09 9.20 -3.73
CA CYS A 142 -3.34 9.99 -2.53
C CYS A 142 -4.74 10.62 -2.56
N THR A 143 -5.48 10.43 -1.48
CA THR A 143 -6.81 11.00 -1.28
C THR A 143 -6.70 12.33 -0.57
N ARG A 144 -7.46 13.34 -0.99
CA ARG A 144 -7.49 14.64 -0.31
C ARG A 144 -8.26 14.55 1.01
N CYS A 145 -7.86 15.33 2.01
CA CYS A 145 -8.70 15.54 3.21
C CYS A 145 -10.02 16.21 2.80
N SER A 146 -11.10 15.42 2.70
CA SER A 146 -12.43 15.89 2.29
C SER A 146 -13.40 16.06 3.45
N GLU A 147 -13.11 15.48 4.61
CA GLU A 147 -13.97 15.60 5.78
C GLU A 147 -13.85 16.98 6.43
N GLU A 148 -14.93 17.40 7.09
CA GLU A 148 -15.02 18.72 7.70
C GLU A 148 -13.94 18.91 8.77
N GLY A 149 -13.26 20.05 8.71
CA GLY A 149 -12.27 20.45 9.70
C GLY A 149 -10.99 19.64 9.66
N GLN A 150 -10.81 18.74 8.68
CA GLN A 150 -9.61 17.92 8.58
C GLN A 150 -8.53 18.57 7.72
N TYR A 151 -7.27 18.26 8.06
CA TYR A 151 -6.11 18.71 7.33
C TYR A 151 -4.94 17.75 7.49
N THR A 152 -3.93 17.92 6.63
CA THR A 152 -2.59 17.45 6.95
C THR A 152 -1.55 18.42 6.42
N GLY A 153 -0.69 18.90 7.33
CA GLY A 153 0.40 19.80 7.00
C GLY A 153 1.73 19.11 6.68
N LYS A 154 1.74 17.77 6.63
CA LYS A 154 2.96 17.00 6.39
C LYS A 154 2.80 16.12 5.15
N GLU A 155 3.81 16.11 4.30
CA GLU A 155 3.92 15.10 3.25
C GLU A 155 4.01 13.69 3.82
N GLY A 156 3.55 12.70 3.06
CA GLY A 156 3.59 11.31 3.47
C GLY A 156 2.65 10.99 4.64
N SER A 157 1.48 11.65 4.69
CA SER A 157 0.51 11.43 5.75
C SER A 157 -0.34 10.19 5.51
N GLU A 158 -0.50 9.37 6.54
CA GLU A 158 -1.36 8.18 6.50
C GLU A 158 -2.84 8.48 6.71
N SER A 159 -3.14 9.61 7.32
CA SER A 159 -4.49 10.06 7.64
C SER A 159 -4.55 11.58 7.77
N CYS A 160 -5.75 12.14 7.65
CA CYS A 160 -6.01 13.53 7.97
C CYS A 160 -6.37 13.69 9.44
N LYS A 161 -5.93 14.79 10.06
CA LYS A 161 -6.20 15.10 11.46
C LYS A 161 -7.23 16.22 11.56
N PRO A 162 -8.14 16.21 12.54
CA PRO A 162 -9.04 17.33 12.78
C PRO A 162 -8.24 18.55 13.25
N ALA A 163 -8.69 19.74 12.84
CA ALA A 163 -8.16 21.01 13.36
C ALA A 163 -8.42 21.09 14.87
N PRO A 164 -7.41 21.46 15.67
CA PRO A 164 -7.58 21.59 17.11
C PRO A 164 -8.53 22.76 17.47
N PRO A 165 -9.07 22.79 18.70
CA PRO A 165 -9.86 23.92 19.18
C PRO A 165 -9.10 25.25 19.02
N GLY A 166 -9.80 26.28 18.59
CA GLY A 166 -9.24 27.58 18.25
C GLY A 166 -8.70 27.69 16.81
N TYR A 167 -8.72 26.61 16.04
CA TYR A 167 -8.19 26.59 14.68
C TYR A 167 -9.23 26.12 13.66
N ARG A 168 -8.96 26.46 12.40
CA ARG A 168 -9.64 25.95 11.21
C ARG A 168 -8.60 25.54 10.15
N PRO A 169 -8.89 24.54 9.30
CA PRO A 169 -8.02 24.21 8.19
C PRO A 169 -8.01 25.33 7.14
N TYR A 170 -6.93 25.41 6.35
CA TYR A 170 -6.92 26.18 5.10
C TYR A 170 -7.86 25.54 4.07
N GLY A 171 -8.33 26.31 3.08
CA GLY A 171 -9.24 25.79 2.03
C GLY A 171 -8.63 24.69 1.15
N ASN A 172 -7.30 24.55 1.17
CA ASN A 172 -6.55 23.47 0.51
C ASN A 172 -6.17 22.31 1.46
N ASN A 173 -6.56 22.37 2.74
CA ASN A 173 -6.29 21.36 3.77
C ASN A 173 -4.79 21.11 4.05
N THR A 174 -3.89 22.00 3.61
CA THR A 174 -2.42 21.84 3.77
C THR A 174 -1.91 22.36 5.12
N GLY A 175 -2.79 22.77 6.01
CA GLY A 175 -2.43 23.41 7.28
C GLY A 175 -3.65 24.00 7.97
N ILE A 176 -3.40 24.77 9.03
CA ILE A 176 -4.41 25.39 9.88
C ILE A 176 -4.11 26.86 10.12
N ALA A 177 -5.17 27.64 10.31
CA ALA A 177 -5.15 29.03 10.75
C ALA A 177 -5.84 29.15 12.11
N LYS A 178 -5.33 30.07 12.94
CA LYS A 178 -6.05 30.49 14.16
C LYS A 178 -7.36 31.16 13.79
N CYS A 179 -8.35 31.03 14.66
CA CYS A 179 -9.54 31.86 14.59
C CYS A 179 -9.20 33.31 14.93
N GLU A 180 -9.64 34.23 14.08
CA GLU A 180 -9.54 35.66 14.32
C GLU A 180 -10.33 36.07 15.56
N ILE A 181 -9.97 37.21 16.14
CA ILE A 181 -10.75 37.88 17.18
C ILE A 181 -12.24 38.02 16.78
N GLY A 182 -13.13 37.98 17.76
CA GLY A 182 -14.58 37.93 17.56
C GLY A 182 -15.12 36.55 17.14
N LYS A 183 -14.25 35.55 16.94
CA LYS A 183 -14.62 34.18 16.57
C LYS A 183 -13.90 33.15 17.44
N TYR A 184 -14.44 31.94 17.44
CA TYR A 184 -13.90 30.77 18.14
C TYR A 184 -14.10 29.49 17.32
N SER A 185 -13.44 28.41 17.69
CA SER A 185 -13.67 27.07 17.11
C SER A 185 -13.55 26.00 18.18
N LEU A 186 -14.52 25.10 18.27
CA LEU A 186 -14.42 23.91 19.14
C LEU A 186 -13.45 22.85 18.58
N GLY A 187 -12.89 23.08 17.39
CA GLY A 187 -12.10 22.11 16.64
C GLY A 187 -12.96 21.29 15.68
N GLY A 188 -12.31 20.63 14.72
CA GLY A 188 -12.99 19.78 13.73
C GLY A 188 -13.97 20.52 12.82
N LYS A 189 -13.78 21.84 12.61
CA LYS A 189 -14.62 22.67 11.75
C LYS A 189 -13.81 23.40 10.69
N ASN A 190 -14.41 23.58 9.51
CA ASN A 190 -13.79 24.30 8.38
C ASN A 190 -13.73 25.82 8.61
N ASN A 191 -14.59 26.34 9.48
CA ASN A 191 -14.73 27.76 9.74
C ASN A 191 -14.81 28.04 11.24
N CYS A 192 -14.40 29.24 11.62
CA CYS A 192 -14.57 29.75 12.97
C CYS A 192 -15.97 30.36 13.14
N THR A 193 -16.59 30.08 14.28
CA THR A 193 -17.92 30.57 14.65
C THR A 193 -17.81 31.93 15.32
N ARG A 194 -18.66 32.89 14.97
CA ARG A 194 -18.70 34.21 15.64
C ARG A 194 -19.23 34.08 17.07
N CYS A 195 -18.72 34.91 17.98
CA CYS A 195 -19.26 35.08 19.32
C CYS A 195 -20.62 35.81 19.32
N ALA A 196 -21.66 35.13 18.83
CA ALA A 196 -22.98 35.72 18.62
C ALA A 196 -23.86 35.77 19.89
N GLY A 197 -23.53 34.99 20.92
CA GLY A 197 -24.30 35.00 22.17
C GLY A 197 -24.25 36.33 22.90
N GLU A 198 -25.26 36.59 23.73
CA GLU A 198 -25.28 37.77 24.59
C GLU A 198 -24.10 37.71 25.57
N GLY A 199 -23.48 38.87 25.81
CA GLY A 199 -22.29 38.98 26.66
C GLY A 199 -21.02 38.32 26.10
N LEU A 200 -21.07 37.57 24.99
CA LEU A 200 -19.91 36.86 24.44
C LEU A 200 -19.04 37.73 23.55
N TYR A 201 -17.72 37.59 23.71
CA TYR A 201 -16.68 38.23 22.89
C TYR A 201 -15.43 37.33 22.78
N ALA A 202 -14.54 37.70 21.86
CA ALA A 202 -13.23 37.07 21.67
C ALA A 202 -12.21 38.16 21.36
N ASP A 203 -11.37 38.50 22.31
CA ASP A 203 -10.34 39.54 22.25
C ASP A 203 -8.95 39.03 21.83
N GLU A 204 -8.81 37.71 21.72
CA GLU A 204 -7.57 37.03 21.34
C GLU A 204 -7.81 36.07 20.19
N GLU A 205 -6.77 35.87 19.37
CA GLU A 205 -6.82 34.85 18.32
C GLU A 205 -6.68 33.44 18.90
N GLY A 206 -7.31 32.48 18.23
CA GLY A 206 -7.15 31.06 18.56
C GLY A 206 -8.00 30.61 19.76
N LEU A 207 -9.07 31.34 20.09
CA LEU A 207 -9.96 30.95 21.18
C LEU A 207 -10.78 29.71 20.83
N SER A 208 -10.78 28.74 21.75
CA SER A 208 -11.58 27.52 21.66
C SER A 208 -13.05 27.74 22.05
N ALA A 209 -13.32 28.82 22.80
CA ALA A 209 -14.64 29.28 23.20
C ALA A 209 -14.63 30.80 23.41
N CYS A 210 -15.78 31.44 23.26
CA CYS A 210 -15.93 32.86 23.56
C CYS A 210 -15.82 33.12 25.07
N LYS A 211 -15.28 34.29 25.42
CA LYS A 211 -15.24 34.80 26.80
C LYS A 211 -16.55 35.55 27.10
N TYR A 212 -16.98 35.53 28.36
CA TYR A 212 -18.07 36.37 28.84
C TYR A 212 -17.55 37.72 29.30
N ALA A 213 -18.23 38.79 28.92
CA ALA A 213 -17.98 40.11 29.47
C ALA A 213 -18.23 40.10 30.98
N PRO A 214 -17.38 40.74 31.80
CA PRO A 214 -17.65 40.89 33.21
C PRO A 214 -18.86 41.80 33.47
N PRO A 215 -19.50 41.75 34.65
CA PRO A 215 -20.60 42.64 35.01
C PRO A 215 -20.24 44.12 34.82
N GLY A 216 -21.19 44.90 34.29
CA GLY A 216 -20.99 46.31 33.94
C GLY A 216 -20.31 46.56 32.58
N PHE A 217 -19.98 45.50 31.83
CA PHE A 217 -19.44 45.59 30.47
C PHE A 217 -20.32 44.87 29.45
N LYS A 218 -20.30 45.35 28.20
CA LYS A 218 -20.93 44.73 27.03
C LYS A 218 -19.90 44.54 25.90
N PRO A 219 -19.97 43.46 25.09
CA PRO A 219 -19.17 43.35 23.87
C PRO A 219 -19.42 44.52 22.91
N ASN A 220 -18.39 44.96 22.20
CA ASN A 220 -18.55 45.87 21.05
C ASN A 220 -19.29 45.18 19.89
N SER A 221 -19.72 45.94 18.87
CA SER A 221 -20.47 45.42 17.72
C SER A 221 -19.73 44.27 17.00
N ASP A 222 -18.40 44.37 16.91
CA ASP A 222 -17.54 43.38 16.25
C ASP A 222 -17.20 42.16 17.10
N ARG A 223 -17.57 42.17 18.39
CA ARG A 223 -17.29 41.13 19.39
C ARG A 223 -15.81 40.90 19.66
N THR A 224 -14.97 41.87 19.35
CA THR A 224 -13.51 41.83 19.48
C THR A 224 -12.98 42.45 20.76
N ASN A 225 -13.82 43.18 21.49
CA ASN A 225 -13.48 43.79 22.77
C ASN A 225 -14.75 44.06 23.58
N ILE A 226 -14.61 44.53 24.81
CA ILE A 226 -15.68 44.95 25.70
C ILE A 226 -15.65 46.47 25.92
N VAL A 227 -16.82 47.05 26.14
CA VAL A 227 -17.03 48.46 26.49
C VAL A 227 -17.91 48.55 27.73
N GLN A 228 -17.74 49.60 28.53
CA GLN A 228 -18.59 49.82 29.71
C GLN A 228 -20.05 50.08 29.30
N CYS A 229 -20.98 49.64 30.14
CA CYS A 229 -22.40 49.96 29.99
C CYS A 229 -22.62 51.48 30.09
N GLU A 230 -23.47 52.02 29.23
CA GLU A 230 -23.89 53.42 29.28
C GLU A 230 -24.88 53.65 30.44
N PRO A 231 -25.04 54.89 30.93
CA PRO A 231 -26.04 55.21 31.94
C PRO A 231 -27.41 54.64 31.58
N GLN A 232 -28.12 54.09 32.58
CA GLN A 232 -29.41 53.39 32.45
C GLN A 232 -29.36 51.96 31.88
N THR A 233 -28.21 51.46 31.43
CA THR A 233 -28.04 50.04 31.00
C THR A 233 -27.23 49.24 32.03
N PHE A 234 -27.48 47.94 32.15
CA PHE A 234 -26.69 47.05 33.01
C PHE A 234 -26.45 45.68 32.37
N SER A 235 -25.34 45.04 32.76
CA SER A 235 -24.95 43.69 32.33
C SER A 235 -24.61 42.86 33.56
N PHE A 236 -25.22 41.67 33.68
CA PHE A 236 -24.84 40.66 34.67
C PHE A 236 -23.76 39.70 34.14
N GLY A 237 -23.04 40.12 33.09
CA GLY A 237 -22.05 39.31 32.39
C GLY A 237 -22.69 38.43 31.32
N GLU A 238 -23.24 37.27 31.70
CA GLU A 238 -23.86 36.32 30.75
C GLU A 238 -25.17 36.80 30.12
N LYS A 239 -25.78 37.84 30.71
CA LYS A 239 -27.05 38.41 30.24
C LYS A 239 -26.97 39.93 30.23
N MET A 240 -27.43 40.50 29.12
CA MET A 240 -27.58 41.95 28.98
C MET A 240 -29.07 42.29 29.03
N ARG A 241 -29.45 43.31 29.81
CA ARG A 241 -30.74 43.99 29.66
C ARG A 241 -30.44 45.39 29.16
N VAL A 242 -30.76 45.60 27.88
CA VAL A 242 -30.71 46.90 27.21
C VAL A 242 -32.03 47.61 27.44
#